data_AF-A0A972NQY0-F1
#
_entry.id   AF-A0A972NQY0-F1
#
_cell.length_a   1.000
_cell.length_b   1.000
_cell.length_c   1.000
_cell.angle_alpha   90.00
_cell.angle_beta   90.00
_cell.angle_gamma   90.00
#
_symmetry.space_group_name_H-M   'P 1'
#
loop_
_entity.id
_entity.type
_entity.pdbx_description
1 polymer ?
#
loop_
_entity_poly.entity_id
_entity_poly.type
_entity_poly.pdbx_seq_one_letter_code
_entity_poly.pdbx_strand_id
1 'polypeptide(L)' 'MSQPEPNVDEVVKSIAEETDTPTEMVSKMYADTLADYRHEARVFDYVPLFAAKKVRDQLRLASKLKH' A
#
# COMPACT_ATOMS: atom_id res chain seq x y z
N MET A 1 9.30 19.90 11.95
CA MET A 1 8.48 19.79 10.72
C MET A 1 7.72 18.48 10.85
N SER A 2 6.44 18.52 11.22
CA SER A 2 5.61 17.30 11.17
C SER A 2 5.34 17.05 9.70
N GLN A 3 5.87 15.96 9.13
CA GLN A 3 5.46 15.55 7.79
C GLN A 3 3.93 15.40 7.82
N PRO A 4 3.19 15.94 6.84
CA PRO A 4 1.78 15.59 6.72
C PRO A 4 1.72 14.07 6.59
N GLU A 5 1.01 13.42 7.51
CA GLU A 5 0.68 12.00 7.40
C GLU A 5 0.17 11.79 5.97
N PRO A 6 0.80 10.92 5.16
CA PRO A 6 0.33 10.70 3.80
C PRO A 6 -1.12 10.22 3.88
N ASN A 7 -2.04 10.96 3.24
CA ASN A 7 -3.45 10.55 3.22
C ASN A 7 -3.52 9.15 2.62
N VAL A 8 -3.94 8.18 3.43
CA VAL A 8 -4.04 6.77 3.02
C VAL A 8 -4.88 6.62 1.76
N ASP A 9 -5.93 7.44 1.62
CA ASP A 9 -6.79 7.49 0.44
C ASP A 9 -6.01 7.88 -0.84
N GLU A 10 -5.14 8.88 -0.77
CA GLU A 10 -4.32 9.31 -1.90
C GLU A 10 -3.29 8.24 -2.29
N VAL A 11 -2.74 7.53 -1.31
CA VAL A 11 -1.82 6.41 -1.54
C VAL A 11 -2.54 5.27 -2.24
N VAL A 12 -3.71 4.86 -1.73
CA VAL A 12 -4.51 3.79 -2.32
C VAL A 12 -4.95 4.14 -3.74
N LYS A 13 -5.39 5.38 -3.97
CA LYS A 13 -5.76 5.87 -5.31
C LYS A 13 -4.57 5.86 -6.27
N SER A 14 -3.42 6.36 -5.85
CA SER A 14 -2.20 6.37 -6.67
C SER A 14 -1.79 4.95 -7.07
N ILE A 15 -1.84 4.00 -6.13
CA ILE A 15 -1.49 2.60 -6.41
C ILE A 15 -2.48 2.00 -7.41
N ALA A 16 -3.79 2.21 -7.22
CA ALA A 16 -4.84 1.72 -8.11
C ALA A 16 -4.65 2.22 -9.55
N GLU A 17 -4.33 3.51 -9.72
CA GLU A 17 -4.02 4.12 -11.02
C GLU A 17 -2.72 3.55 -11.62
N GLU A 18 -1.67 3.36 -10.82
CA GLU A 18 -0.39 2.80 -11.28
C GLU A 18 -0.48 1.35 -11.74
N THR A 19 -1.38 0.56 -11.16
CA THR A 19 -1.45 -0.90 -11.36
C THR A 19 -2.70 -1.35 -12.10
N ASP A 20 -3.52 -0.41 -12.61
CA ASP A 20 -4.80 -0.66 -13.29
C ASP A 20 -5.68 -1.65 -12.48
N THR A 21 -5.79 -1.41 -11.18
CA THR A 21 -6.49 -2.30 -10.24
C THR A 21 -7.56 -1.54 -9.48
N PRO A 22 -8.74 -2.13 -9.24
CA PRO A 22 -9.82 -1.42 -8.55
C PRO A 22 -9.41 -0.95 -7.15
N THR A 23 -9.72 0.31 -6.83
CA THR A 23 -9.40 0.98 -5.56
C THR A 23 -9.87 0.18 -4.34
N GLU A 24 -11.02 -0.49 -4.42
CA GLU A 24 -11.53 -1.35 -3.34
C GLU A 24 -10.58 -2.51 -3.01
N MET A 25 -10.04 -3.16 -4.05
CA MET A 25 -9.09 -4.26 -3.89
C MET A 25 -7.76 -3.76 -3.33
N VAL A 26 -7.26 -2.62 -3.82
CA VAL A 26 -6.04 -1.99 -3.32
C VAL A 26 -6.19 -1.56 -1.87
N SER A 27 -7.34 -0.97 -1.51
CA SER A 27 -7.67 -0.54 -0.15
C SER A 27 -7.64 -1.71 0.83
N LYS A 28 -8.26 -2.85 0.46
CA LYS A 28 -8.24 -4.07 1.26
C LYS A 28 -6.81 -4.60 1.45
N MET A 29 -6.03 -4.70 0.36
CA MET A 29 -4.65 -5.18 0.41
C MET A 29 -3.75 -4.27 1.25
N TYR A 30 -3.95 -2.96 1.15
CA TYR A 30 -3.21 -1.97 1.93
C TYR A 30 -3.57 -2.05 3.41
N ALA A 31 -4.84 -2.14 3.77
CA ALA A 31 -5.28 -2.27 5.16
C ALA A 31 -4.73 -3.55 5.82
N ASP A 32 -4.77 -4.68 5.10
CA ASP A 32 -4.23 -5.97 5.55
C ASP A 32 -2.71 -5.88 5.78
N THR A 33 -1.98 -5.37 4.79
CA THR A 33 -0.52 -5.19 4.89
C THR A 33 -0.13 -4.21 5.99
N LEU A 34 -0.92 -3.15 6.19
CA LEU A 34 -0.67 -2.16 7.24
C LEU A 34 -0.88 -2.77 8.62
N ALA A 35 -1.89 -3.64 8.79
CA ALA A 35 -2.13 -4.35 10.04
C ALA A 35 -0.99 -5.33 10.36
N ASP A 36 -0.53 -6.10 9.35
CA ASP A 36 0.62 -7.01 9.43
C ASP A 36 1.87 -6.27 9.92
N TYR A 37 2.23 -5.17 9.24
CA TYR A 37 3.38 -4.37 9.64
C TYR A 37 3.21 -3.68 10.99
N ARG A 38 2.02 -3.20 11.36
CA ARG A 38 1.77 -2.63 12.68
C ARG A 38 1.91 -3.66 13.80
N HIS A 39 1.61 -4.92 13.53
CA HIS A 39 1.74 -5.99 14.51
C HIS A 39 3.21 -6.33 14.80
N GLU A 40 4.07 -6.29 13.79
CA GLU A 40 5.49 -6.68 13.92
C GLU A 40 6.46 -5.51 14.14
N ALA A 41 6.09 -4.30 13.71
CA ALA A 41 6.99 -3.16 13.72
C ALA A 41 7.22 -2.58 15.12
N ARG A 42 8.48 -2.24 15.40
CA ARG A 42 8.87 -1.44 16.57
C ARG A 42 8.85 0.06 16.30
N VAL A 43 8.89 0.46 15.03
CA VAL A 43 8.88 1.86 14.58
C VAL A 43 7.74 2.05 13.59
N PHE A 44 6.80 2.93 13.91
CA PHE A 44 5.54 3.06 13.18
C PHE A 44 5.57 4.11 12.07
N ASP A 45 6.50 5.08 12.13
CA ASP A 45 6.57 6.21 11.20
C ASP A 45 6.70 5.80 9.73
N TYR A 46 7.30 4.64 9.47
CA TYR A 46 7.54 4.12 8.12
C TYR A 46 6.57 3.02 7.70
N VAL A 47 5.70 2.57 8.60
CA VAL A 47 4.76 1.47 8.31
C VAL A 47 3.83 1.79 7.12
N PRO A 48 3.25 3.01 6.99
CA PRO A 48 2.48 3.37 5.81
C PRO A 48 3.28 3.30 4.50
N LEU A 49 4.55 3.72 4.53
CA LEU A 49 5.43 3.70 3.36
C LEU A 49 5.74 2.27 2.91
N PHE A 50 6.07 1.39 3.87
CA PHE A 50 6.35 -0.01 3.57
C PHE A 50 5.10 -0.75 3.09
N ALA A 51 3.94 -0.47 3.69
CA ALA A 51 2.67 -1.03 3.23
C ALA A 51 2.39 -0.63 1.77
N ALA A 52 2.53 0.66 1.43
CA ALA A 52 2.33 1.15 0.08
C ALA A 52 3.27 0.45 -0.93
N LYS A 53 4.54 0.33 -0.58
CA LYS A 53 5.54 -0.34 -1.42
C LYS A 53 5.19 -1.81 -1.65
N LYS A 54 4.88 -2.56 -0.58
CA LYS A 54 4.58 -3.99 -0.67
C LYS A 54 3.35 -4.25 -1.56
N VAL A 55 2.30 -3.44 -1.44
CA VAL A 55 1.10 -3.55 -2.28
C VAL A 55 1.41 -3.27 -3.75
N ARG A 56 2.16 -2.20 -4.06
CA ARG A 56 2.61 -1.93 -5.44
C ARG A 56 3.37 -3.10 -6.04
N ASP A 57 4.33 -3.64 -5.31
CA ASP A 57 5.16 -4.76 -5.79
C ASP A 57 4.30 -6.02 -6.02
N GLN A 58 3.39 -6.35 -5.11
CA GLN A 58 2.47 -7.49 -5.27
C GLN A 58 1.58 -7.34 -6.51
N LEU A 59 0.98 -6.17 -6.71
CA LEU A 59 0.11 -5.91 -7.85
C LEU A 59 0.88 -5.91 -9.18
N ARG A 60 2.09 -5.35 -9.21
CA ARG A 60 2.97 -5.41 -10.39
C ARG A 60 3.39 -6.83 -10.73
N LEU A 61 3.73 -7.65 -9.73
CA LEU A 61 4.06 -9.06 -9.94
C LEU A 61 2.85 -9.84 -10.46
N ALA A 62 1.67 -9.63 -9.87
CA ALA A 62 0.44 -10.26 -10.30
C ALA A 62 0.04 -9.86 -11.73
N SER A 63 0.28 -8.61 -12.12
CA SER A 63 0.10 -8.15 -13.50
C SER A 63 1.09 -8.80 -14.47
N LYS A 64 2.38 -8.89 -14.08
CA LYS A 64 3.43 -9.52 -14.90
C LYS A 64 3.21 -11.02 -15.14
N LEU A 65 2.57 -11.72 -14.20
CA LEU A 65 2.22 -13.13 -14.34
C LEU A 65 1.02 -13.38 -15.28
N LYS A 66 0.26 -12.34 -15.66
CA LYS A 66 -0.90 -12.44 -16.56
C LYS A 66 -0.56 -12.20 -18.04
N HIS A 67 0.71 -12.02 -18.38
CA HIS A 67 1.21 -11.87 -19.76
C HIS A 67 2.20 -12.99 -20.09
#